data_AF-A0A4Q3XVF7-F1
#
_entry.id   AF-A0A4Q3XVF7-F1
#
_cell.length_a   1.000
_cell.length_b   1.000
_cell.length_c   1.000
_cell.angle_alpha   90.00
_cell.angle_beta   90.00
_cell.angle_gamma   90.00
#
_symmetry.space_group_name_H-M   'P 1'
#
loop_
_entity.id
_entity.type
_entity.pdbx_description
1 polymer ?
#
loop_
_entity_poly.entity_id
_entity_poly.type
_entity_poly.pdbx_seq_one_letter_code
_entity_poly.pdbx_strand_id
1 'polypeptide(L)' 'MLDRLLLAHPRTVGETYVEHAGIAGRFGATMVAGGLKCLVHAILPSVFERSASDCVAKLNGELTRRRAAASADVDPDYVI' A
#
# COMPACT_ATOMS: atom_id res chain seq x y z
N MET A 1 2.36 -18.20 -18.40
CA MET A 1 2.09 -16.74 -18.35
C MET A 1 1.57 -16.31 -16.99
N LEU A 2 0.55 -16.97 -16.41
CA LEU A 2 -0.02 -16.63 -15.10
C LEU A 2 1.00 -16.63 -13.95
N ASP A 3 1.99 -17.53 -13.95
CA ASP A 3 3.06 -17.51 -12.96
C ASP A 3 3.82 -16.18 -12.92
N ARG A 4 4.15 -15.60 -14.07
CA ARG A 4 4.85 -14.31 -14.12
C ARG A 4 3.98 -13.13 -13.68
N LEU A 5 2.68 -13.19 -13.97
CA LEU A 5 1.74 -12.10 -13.66
C LEU A 5 1.27 -12.10 -12.21
N LEU A 6 1.09 -13.27 -11.60
CA LEU A 6 0.41 -13.40 -10.31
C LEU A 6 1.27 -14.02 -9.22
N LEU A 7 2.20 -14.93 -9.56
CA LEU A 7 2.91 -15.75 -8.57
C LEU A 7 4.38 -15.35 -8.41
N ALA A 8 4.99 -14.76 -9.45
CA ALA A 8 6.36 -14.30 -9.40
C ALA A 8 6.53 -13.17 -8.37
N HIS A 9 5.61 -12.21 -8.35
CA HIS A 9 5.70 -11.08 -7.43
C HIS A 9 5.52 -11.46 -5.95
N PRO A 10 4.47 -12.20 -5.54
CA PRO A 10 4.37 -12.66 -4.16
C PRO A 10 5.60 -13.46 -3.73
N ARG A 11 6.13 -14.33 -4.62
CA ARG A 11 7.34 -15.12 -4.33
C ARG A 11 8.59 -14.26 -4.15
N THR A 12 8.75 -13.15 -4.88
CA THR A 12 9.92 -12.27 -4.69
C THR A 12 9.92 -11.58 -3.34
N VAL A 13 8.74 -11.39 -2.73
CA VAL A 13 8.62 -10.78 -1.38
C VAL A 13 8.38 -11.83 -0.28
N GLY A 14 8.43 -13.12 -0.61
CA GLY A 14 8.25 -14.21 0.34
C GLY A 14 6.80 -14.46 0.79
N GLU A 15 5.81 -13.99 0.02
CA GLU A 15 4.38 -14.08 0.32
C GLU A 15 3.67 -15.11 -0.56
N THR A 16 2.61 -15.73 -0.04
CA THR A 16 1.65 -16.45 -0.87
C THR A 16 0.77 -15.47 -1.65
N TYR A 17 0.18 -15.92 -2.76
CA TYR A 17 -0.71 -15.08 -3.56
C TYR A 17 -1.86 -14.46 -2.74
N VAL A 18 -2.46 -15.23 -1.83
CA VAL A 18 -3.60 -14.77 -1.03
C VAL A 18 -3.17 -13.75 0.03
N GLU A 19 -2.01 -13.95 0.66
CA GLU A 19 -1.44 -12.96 1.58
C GLU A 19 -1.17 -11.66 0.84
N HIS A 20 -0.41 -11.74 -0.25
CA HIS A 20 -0.05 -10.57 -1.06
C HIS A 20 -1.27 -9.83 -1.60
N ALA A 21 -2.24 -10.55 -2.16
CA ALA A 21 -3.50 -9.97 -2.65
C ALA A 21 -4.31 -9.30 -1.53
N GLY A 22 -4.36 -9.90 -0.33
CA GLY A 22 -5.01 -9.29 0.83
C GLY A 22 -4.26 -8.03 1.29
N ILE A 23 -2.94 -8.03 1.20
CA ILE A 23 -2.11 -6.87 1.53
C ILE A 23 -2.28 -5.74 0.52
N ALA A 24 -2.03 -6.00 -0.76
CA ALA A 24 -2.23 -5.02 -1.82
C ALA A 24 -3.67 -4.50 -1.83
N GLY A 25 -4.65 -5.38 -1.60
CA GLY A 25 -6.07 -5.03 -1.49
C GLY A 25 -6.36 -4.02 -0.37
N ARG A 26 -5.89 -4.25 0.86
CA ARG A 26 -6.08 -3.28 1.96
C ARG A 26 -5.36 -1.95 1.69
N PHE A 27 -4.21 -2.01 1.03
CA PHE A 27 -3.39 -0.85 0.71
C PHE A 27 -4.13 0.03 -0.29
N GLY A 28 -4.57 -0.56 -1.40
CA GLY A 28 -5.38 0.09 -2.43
C GLY A 28 -6.69 0.65 -1.89
N ALA A 29 -7.44 -0.11 -1.09
CA ALA A 29 -8.68 0.37 -0.47
C ALA A 29 -8.44 1.61 0.42
N THR A 30 -7.35 1.60 1.20
CA THR A 30 -6.96 2.74 2.04
C THR A 30 -6.55 3.94 1.19
N MET A 31 -5.80 3.74 0.11
CA MET A 31 -5.44 4.80 -0.84
C MET A 31 -6.67 5.45 -1.49
N VAL A 32 -7.62 4.64 -1.96
CA VAL A 32 -8.87 5.15 -2.57
C VAL A 32 -9.67 5.97 -1.56
N ALA A 33 -9.83 5.47 -0.33
CA ALA A 33 -10.54 6.20 0.72
C ALA A 33 -9.83 7.51 1.12
N GLY A 34 -8.50 7.48 1.23
CA GLY A 34 -7.69 8.68 1.51
C GLY A 34 -7.76 9.71 0.39
N GLY A 35 -7.68 9.25 -0.86
CA GLY A 35 -7.83 10.09 -2.06
C GLY A 35 -9.20 10.75 -2.12
N LEU A 36 -10.28 10.00 -1.87
CA LEU A 36 -11.63 10.56 -1.81
C LEU A 36 -11.75 11.64 -0.73
N LYS A 37 -11.20 11.41 0.46
CA LYS A 37 -11.17 12.42 1.53
C LYS A 37 -10.41 13.68 1.12
N CYS A 38 -9.29 13.52 0.41
CA CYS A 38 -8.52 14.65 -0.12
C CYS A 38 -9.31 15.46 -1.15
N LEU A 39 -10.04 14.78 -2.05
CA LEU A 39 -10.93 15.44 -3.03
C LEU A 39 -12.05 16.22 -2.35
N VAL A 40 -12.68 15.64 -1.31
CA VAL A 40 -13.69 16.36 -0.51
C VAL A 40 -13.08 17.57 0.17
N HIS A 41 -11.90 17.42 0.79
CA HIS A 41 -11.18 18.52 1.44
C HIS A 41 -10.83 19.66 0.46
N ALA A 42 -10.48 19.34 -0.78
CA ALA A 42 -10.20 20.35 -1.81
C ALA A 42 -11.42 21.24 -2.13
N ILE A 43 -12.64 20.72 -1.95
CA ILE A 43 -13.91 21.47 -2.12
C ILE A 43 -14.32 22.14 -0.81
N LEU A 44 -14.11 21.46 0.32
CA LEU A 44 -14.52 21.87 1.66
C LEU A 44 -13.29 21.82 2.60
N PRO A 45 -12.48 22.89 2.67
CA PRO A 45 -11.21 22.88 3.40
C PRO A 45 -11.34 22.58 4.90
N SER A 46 -12.47 22.89 5.52
CA SER A 46 -12.72 22.57 6.94
C SER A 46 -13.07 21.10 7.20
N VAL A 47 -13.28 20.31 6.15
CA VAL A 47 -13.65 18.89 6.25
C VAL A 47 -12.41 18.04 5.95
N PHE A 48 -12.14 17.03 6.77
CA PHE A 48 -11.00 16.11 6.60
C PHE A 48 -9.60 16.74 6.64
N GLU A 49 -9.43 17.91 7.28
CA GLU A 49 -8.16 18.67 7.36
C GLU A 49 -6.90 17.82 7.57
N ARG A 50 -6.95 16.87 8.52
CA ARG A 50 -5.81 15.98 8.82
C ARG A 50 -5.90 14.62 8.15
N SER A 51 -7.05 14.25 7.58
CA SER A 51 -7.32 12.86 7.19
C SER A 51 -6.51 12.42 5.97
N ALA A 52 -6.22 13.33 5.04
CA ALA A 52 -5.34 13.03 3.91
C ALA A 52 -3.91 12.77 4.39
N SER A 53 -3.35 13.67 5.20
CA SER A 53 -2.02 13.53 5.80
C SER A 53 -1.89 12.29 6.67
N ASP A 54 -2.88 12.00 7.52
CA ASP A 54 -2.91 10.81 8.37
C ASP A 54 -2.97 9.52 7.53
N CYS A 55 -3.71 9.53 6.42
CA CYS A 55 -3.77 8.40 5.51
C CYS A 55 -2.42 8.13 4.83
N VAL A 56 -1.76 9.18 4.33
CA VAL A 56 -0.41 9.06 3.73
C VAL A 56 0.60 8.60 4.77
N ALA A 57 0.57 9.17 5.97
CA ALA A 57 1.46 8.77 7.07
C ALA A 57 1.28 7.30 7.45
N LYS A 58 0.02 6.83 7.52
CA LYS A 58 -0.30 5.43 7.79
C LYS A 58 0.25 4.50 6.71
N LEU A 59 -0.03 4.81 5.43
CA LEU A 59 0.45 4.01 4.30
C LEU A 59 1.98 3.99 4.23
N ASN A 60 2.62 5.15 4.40
CA ASN A 60 4.08 5.25 4.38
C ASN A 60 4.73 4.52 5.56
N GLY A 61 4.10 4.55 6.74
CA GLY A 61 4.55 3.80 7.92
C GLY A 61 4.49 2.29 7.68
N GLU A 62 3.42 1.79 7.08
CA GLU A 62 3.31 0.38 6.69
C GLU A 62 4.35 0.01 5.62
N LEU A 63 4.49 0.83 4.57
CA LEU A 63 5.49 0.63 3.51
C LEU A 63 6.90 0.51 4.10
N THR A 64 7.28 1.45 4.97
CA THR A 64 8.60 1.48 5.62
C THR A 64 8.84 0.25 6.49
N ARG A 65 7.84 -0.21 7.26
CA ARG A 65 7.95 -1.45 8.04
C ARG A 65 8.18 -2.67 7.16
N ARG A 66 7.48 -2.74 6.03
CA ARG A 66 7.63 -3.83 5.06
C ARG A 66 8.99 -3.83 4.40
N ARG A 67 9.50 -2.65 4.01
CA ARG A 67 10.88 -2.50 3.52
C ARG A 67 11.91 -2.99 4.52
N ALA A 68 11.74 -2.65 5.80
CA ALA A 68 12.65 -3.08 6.86
C ALA A 68 12.58 -4.60 7.13
N ALA A 69 11.43 -5.23 6.87
CA ALA A 69 11.23 -6.66 7.02
C ALA A 69 11.60 -7.47 5.75
N ALA A 70 11.75 -6.80 4.60
CA ALA A 70 12.16 -7.44 3.36
C ALA A 70 13.61 -7.93 3.47
N SER A 71 13.88 -9.13 2.95
CA SER A 71 15.23 -9.70 2.96
C SER A 71 16.15 -8.92 2.02
N ALA A 72 17.46 -8.92 2.27
CA ALA A 72 18.45 -8.17 1.48
C ALA A 72 18.47 -8.49 -0.03
N ASP A 73 17.88 -9.62 -0.43
CA ASP A 73 17.72 -10.08 -1.82
C ASP A 73 16.44 -9.57 -2.51
N VAL A 74 15.56 -8.89 -1.77
CA VAL A 74 14.31 -8.31 -2.29
C VAL A 74 14.57 -6.84 -2.58
N ASP A 75 14.18 -6.38 -3.78
CA ASP A 75 14.21 -4.95 -4.08
C ASP A 75 13.33 -4.20 -3.07
N PRO A 76 13.90 -3.34 -2.22
CA PRO A 76 13.16 -2.70 -1.14
C PRO A 76 12.12 -1.70 -1.65
N ASP A 77 12.16 -1.29 -2.91
CA ASP A 77 11.11 -0.48 -3.52
C ASP A 77 9.95 -1.32 -4.09
N TYR A 78 10.05 -2.65 -4.01
CA TYR A 78 9.08 -3.60 -4.53
C TYR A 78 8.42 -4.44 -3.42
N VAL A 79 7.73 -3.77 -2.49
CA VAL A 79 7.16 -4.37 -1.25
C VAL A 79 5.62 -4.41 -1.17
N ILE A 80 4.91 -3.91 -2.17
CA ILE A 80 3.44 -3.91 -2.27
C ILE A 80 3.02 -4.26 -3.68
#